data_AF-A0A0Q8RDR4-F1
#
_entry.id   AF-A0A0Q8RDR4-F1
#
_cell.length_a   1.000
_cell.length_b   1.000
_cell.length_c   1.000
_cell.angle_alpha   90.00
_cell.angle_beta   90.00
_cell.angle_gamma   90.00
#
_symmetry.space_group_name_H-M   'P 1'
#
loop_
_entity.id
_entity.type
_entity.pdbx_description
1 polymer ?
#
loop_
_entity_poly.entity_id
_entity_poly.type
_entity_poly.pdbx_seq_one_letter_code
_entity_poly.pdbx_strand_id
1 'polypeptide(L)'
;MAEINCLILRGGDLQARSMHLLRYNNQGGAMKILKTLLGAALSVAALAAPIAEAGTITFQFGNSGAYSGDVPPATQDIYATATLNWVDGDTMATLVMSVGPGLPTGAYVNDWYFNLAGGNNLTDVQYAGGVGDIEASSVYFGTLNGYNADGGGYFDMRFSYSTSDHQLGEGDVSTYTLTALSALSADAFSDFSVHKIGKQWVIDGRMIQAAVHVQGYEGSVWLKQCDDNGVDCGPPVIDFCTENPTDPACVAVPEPATLAILGTGLFGMALARRRRGKW
;
A
#
# COMPACT_ATOMS: atom_id res chain seq x y z
N MET A 1 19.67 14.04 5.77
CA MET A 1 19.75 14.24 7.24
C MET A 1 20.35 15.60 7.69
N ALA A 2 20.73 16.52 6.78
CA ALA A 2 21.32 17.81 7.17
C ALA A 2 20.31 18.94 7.46
N GLU A 3 19.04 18.80 7.06
CA GLU A 3 18.06 19.91 7.16
C GLU A 3 17.29 19.96 8.48
N ILE A 4 17.17 18.85 9.22
CA ILE A 4 16.43 18.80 10.50
C ILE A 4 17.16 19.59 11.61
N ASN A 5 18.50 19.69 11.55
CA ASN A 5 19.27 20.45 12.55
C ASN A 5 19.12 21.97 12.41
N CYS A 6 18.63 22.49 11.29
CA CYS A 6 18.46 23.94 11.10
C CYS A 6 17.16 24.48 11.73
N LEU A 7 16.13 23.62 11.87
CA LEU A 7 14.85 24.02 12.47
C LEU A 7 14.94 24.13 14.01
N ILE A 8 15.71 23.25 14.65
CA ILE A 8 15.87 23.24 16.12
C ILE A 8 16.64 24.47 16.61
N LEU A 9 17.65 24.93 15.86
CA LEU A 9 18.45 26.10 16.23
C LEU A 9 17.68 27.43 16.09
N ARG A 10 16.70 27.54 15.19
CA ARG A 10 15.85 28.75 15.08
C ARG A 10 14.75 28.84 16.15
N GLY A 11 14.33 27.71 16.73
CA GLY A 11 13.37 27.69 17.83
C GLY A 11 13.91 28.29 19.13
N GLY A 12 15.20 28.05 19.44
CA GLY A 12 15.83 28.54 20.68
C GLY A 12 15.94 30.07 20.75
N ASP A 13 16.24 30.72 19.63
CA ASP A 13 16.44 32.18 19.58
C ASP A 13 15.13 32.96 19.71
N LEU A 14 14.02 32.38 19.26
CA LEU A 14 12.68 32.94 19.44
C LEU A 14 12.21 32.86 20.89
N GLN A 15 12.56 31.79 21.62
CA GLN A 15 12.27 31.67 23.05
C GLN A 15 13.05 32.70 23.89
N ALA A 16 14.33 32.92 23.58
CA ALA A 16 15.19 33.85 24.31
C ALA A 16 14.74 35.32 24.13
N ARG A 17 14.37 35.73 22.90
CA ARG A 17 13.84 37.08 22.64
C ARG A 17 12.45 37.31 23.24
N SER A 18 11.62 36.29 23.29
CA SER A 18 10.28 36.38 23.89
C SER A 18 10.35 36.52 25.42
N MET A 19 11.30 35.86 26.08
CA MET A 19 11.48 35.98 27.53
C MET A 19 12.01 37.35 27.98
N HIS A 20 12.82 38.04 27.15
CA HIS A 20 13.36 39.35 27.52
C HIS A 20 12.32 40.48 27.45
N LEU A 21 11.28 40.33 26.61
CA LEU A 21 10.13 41.26 26.55
C LEU A 21 9.11 41.02 27.68
N LEU A 22 9.08 39.83 28.27
CA LEU A 22 8.15 39.47 29.35
C LEU A 22 8.57 39.99 30.74
N ARG A 23 9.82 40.42 30.93
CA ARG A 23 10.30 40.93 32.23
C ARG A 23 9.94 42.39 32.52
N TYR A 24 9.45 43.17 31.54
CA TYR A 24 9.24 44.62 31.72
C TYR A 24 7.78 45.05 31.92
N ASN A 25 6.80 44.14 31.82
CA ASN A 25 5.40 44.48 32.05
C ASN A 25 4.87 43.86 33.35
N ASN A 26 4.49 44.76 34.24
CA ASN A 26 3.97 44.51 35.57
C ASN A 26 2.71 43.61 35.55
N GLN A 27 2.88 42.41 36.10
CA GLN A 27 1.96 41.60 36.90
C GLN A 27 0.49 41.41 36.43
N GLY A 28 0.18 40.16 36.03
CA GLY A 28 -1.14 39.54 36.13
C GLY A 28 -1.86 39.24 34.80
N GLY A 29 -1.96 40.22 33.91
CA GLY A 29 -2.75 40.10 32.68
C GLY A 29 -2.05 39.34 31.54
N ALA A 30 -0.79 39.69 31.26
CA ALA A 30 -0.04 39.14 30.12
C ALA A 30 0.20 37.62 30.24
N MET A 31 0.39 37.12 31.46
CA MET A 31 0.61 35.68 31.70
C MET A 31 -0.67 34.85 31.54
N LYS A 32 -1.86 35.45 31.71
CA LYS A 32 -3.13 34.78 31.38
C LYS A 32 -3.29 34.64 29.87
N ILE A 33 -3.04 35.71 29.11
CA ILE A 33 -3.13 35.70 27.63
C ILE A 33 -2.15 34.70 27.02
N LEU A 34 -0.90 34.65 27.51
CA LEU A 34 0.10 33.70 27.02
C LEU A 34 -0.30 32.23 27.28
N LYS A 35 -0.85 31.93 28.46
CA LYS A 35 -1.36 30.58 28.78
C LYS A 35 -2.54 30.19 27.88
N THR A 36 -3.44 31.13 27.57
CA THR A 36 -4.56 30.88 26.65
C THR A 36 -4.08 30.67 25.22
N LEU A 37 -3.09 31.44 24.75
CA LEU A 37 -2.49 31.28 23.42
C LEU A 37 -1.68 29.97 23.29
N LEU A 38 -0.89 29.60 24.29
CA LEU A 38 -0.20 28.30 24.30
C LEU A 38 -1.18 27.13 24.37
N GLY A 39 -2.26 27.26 25.15
CA GLY A 39 -3.32 26.25 25.21
C GLY A 39 -4.04 26.08 23.87
N ALA A 40 -4.34 27.18 23.18
CA ALA A 40 -4.94 27.18 21.85
C ALA A 40 -3.99 26.61 20.77
N ALA A 41 -2.70 26.97 20.82
CA ALA A 41 -1.70 26.46 19.88
C ALA A 41 -1.44 24.95 20.05
N LEU A 42 -1.39 24.44 21.29
CA LEU A 42 -1.26 23.00 21.54
C LEU A 42 -2.50 22.22 21.08
N SER A 43 -3.70 22.77 21.21
CA SER A 43 -4.93 22.10 20.79
C SER A 43 -5.08 22.05 19.26
N VAL A 44 -4.60 23.06 18.54
CA VAL A 44 -4.51 23.00 17.07
C VAL A 44 -3.45 22.00 16.59
N ALA A 45 -2.32 21.89 17.31
CA ALA A 45 -1.29 20.90 16.98
C ALA A 45 -1.74 19.45 17.24
N ALA A 46 -2.54 19.20 18.29
CA ALA A 46 -3.11 17.88 18.57
C ALA A 46 -4.17 17.44 17.54
N LEU A 47 -4.87 18.39 16.92
CA LEU A 47 -5.80 18.13 15.80
C LEU A 47 -5.10 17.93 14.46
N ALA A 48 -3.81 18.25 14.36
CA ALA A 48 -3.00 18.08 13.16
C ALA A 48 -2.13 16.80 13.21
N ALA A 49 -2.32 15.94 14.22
CA ALA A 49 -1.68 14.64 14.21
C ALA A 49 -2.20 13.84 13.00
N PRO A 50 -1.32 13.27 12.16
CA PRO A 50 -1.76 12.40 11.08
C PRO A 50 -2.52 11.24 11.70
N ILE A 51 -3.78 11.08 11.29
CA ILE A 51 -4.52 9.86 11.57
C ILE A 51 -3.82 8.78 10.76
N ALA A 52 -3.38 7.70 11.39
CA ALA A 52 -2.84 6.56 10.67
C ALA A 52 -3.93 6.06 9.71
N GLU A 53 -3.66 6.13 8.41
CA GLU A 53 -4.56 5.65 7.38
C GLU A 53 -4.30 4.15 7.17
N ALA A 54 -5.36 3.37 7.04
CA ALA A 54 -5.23 1.97 6.67
C ALA A 54 -5.06 1.87 5.16
N GLY A 55 -3.87 1.44 4.73
CA GLY A 55 -3.65 1.00 3.36
C GLY A 55 -4.43 -0.29 3.09
N THR A 56 -5.04 -0.36 1.91
CA THR A 56 -5.70 -1.58 1.43
C THR A 56 -5.13 -1.91 0.05
N ILE A 57 -4.69 -3.15 -0.13
CA ILE A 57 -4.34 -3.70 -1.45
C ILE A 57 -5.24 -4.91 -1.74
N THR A 58 -5.79 -4.94 -2.95
CA THR A 58 -6.65 -6.03 -3.42
C THR A 58 -6.00 -6.71 -4.62
N PHE A 59 -5.80 -8.01 -4.48
CA PHE A 59 -5.37 -8.90 -5.55
C PHE A 59 -6.59 -9.57 -6.14
N GLN A 60 -6.79 -9.47 -7.45
CA GLN A 60 -7.86 -10.17 -8.16
C GLN A 60 -7.25 -11.18 -9.13
N PHE A 61 -7.83 -12.38 -9.21
CA PHE A 61 -7.34 -13.46 -10.06
C PHE A 61 -8.44 -13.91 -11.01
N GLY A 62 -8.18 -13.82 -12.30
CA GLY A 62 -9.18 -14.05 -13.34
C GLY A 62 -8.63 -14.70 -14.60
N ASN A 63 -9.51 -14.92 -15.58
CA ASN A 63 -9.21 -15.58 -16.86
C ASN A 63 -8.02 -14.98 -17.61
N SER A 64 -8.02 -13.65 -17.72
CA SER A 64 -6.98 -12.85 -18.34
C SER A 64 -5.62 -12.99 -17.64
N GLY A 65 -5.62 -13.48 -16.40
CA GLY A 65 -4.44 -13.70 -15.57
C GLY A 65 -3.75 -15.04 -15.80
N ALA A 66 -4.27 -15.90 -16.67
CA ALA A 66 -3.65 -17.19 -16.92
C ALA A 66 -2.26 -17.05 -17.58
N TYR A 67 -1.27 -17.71 -16.99
CA TYR A 67 0.09 -17.73 -17.53
C TYR A 67 0.69 -19.14 -17.67
N SER A 68 0.05 -20.16 -17.09
CA SER A 68 0.41 -21.56 -17.25
C SER A 68 -0.83 -22.44 -17.03
N GLY A 69 -1.00 -23.50 -17.84
CA GLY A 69 -2.15 -24.40 -17.75
C GLY A 69 -3.38 -23.96 -18.56
N ASP A 70 -4.49 -24.66 -18.37
CA ASP A 70 -5.71 -24.51 -19.16
C ASP A 70 -6.80 -23.84 -18.36
N VAL A 71 -7.19 -22.63 -18.74
CA VAL A 71 -8.20 -21.84 -18.02
C VAL A 71 -9.54 -22.59 -17.93
N PRO A 72 -10.17 -22.70 -16.74
CA PRO A 72 -11.46 -23.36 -16.65
C PRO A 72 -12.55 -22.59 -17.42
N PRO A 73 -13.56 -23.29 -17.97
CA PRO A 73 -14.73 -22.62 -18.52
C PRO A 73 -15.49 -21.93 -17.39
N ALA A 74 -15.68 -20.63 -17.51
CA ALA A 74 -16.24 -19.82 -16.44
C ALA A 74 -17.40 -18.94 -16.87
N THR A 75 -18.21 -18.61 -15.87
CA THR A 75 -19.35 -17.70 -16.01
C THR A 75 -19.01 -16.26 -15.63
N GLN A 76 -17.86 -16.04 -14.98
CA GLN A 76 -17.34 -14.74 -14.57
C GLN A 76 -15.84 -14.64 -14.85
N ASP A 77 -15.33 -13.42 -14.90
CA ASP A 77 -13.92 -13.16 -15.22
C ASP A 77 -13.01 -13.29 -14.00
N ILE A 78 -13.49 -13.00 -12.79
CA ILE A 78 -12.73 -13.10 -11.53
C ILE A 78 -13.15 -14.35 -10.75
N TYR A 79 -12.17 -15.16 -10.37
CA TYR A 79 -12.33 -16.40 -9.62
C TYR A 79 -12.03 -16.26 -8.15
N ALA A 80 -11.03 -15.47 -7.83
CA ALA A 80 -10.51 -15.39 -6.49
C ALA A 80 -10.00 -13.98 -6.20
N THR A 81 -10.09 -13.57 -4.96
CA THR A 81 -9.61 -12.28 -4.48
C THR A 81 -8.85 -12.45 -3.19
N ALA A 82 -7.78 -11.69 -3.01
CA ALA A 82 -7.14 -11.50 -1.71
C ALA A 82 -7.14 -10.02 -1.37
N THR A 83 -7.54 -9.67 -0.16
CA THR A 83 -7.54 -8.28 0.32
C THR A 83 -6.68 -8.21 1.57
N LEU A 84 -5.65 -7.37 1.50
CA LEU A 84 -4.79 -7.07 2.64
C LEU A 84 -5.11 -5.67 3.15
N ASN A 85 -5.46 -5.60 4.44
CA ASN A 85 -5.69 -4.35 5.15
C ASN A 85 -4.55 -4.16 6.16
N TRP A 86 -3.75 -3.11 5.99
CA TRP A 86 -2.60 -2.79 6.84
C TRP A 86 -2.69 -1.34 7.31
N VAL A 87 -2.66 -1.10 8.62
CA VAL A 87 -2.61 0.27 9.17
C VAL A 87 -1.18 0.81 9.07
N ASP A 88 -0.98 1.92 8.37
CA ASP A 88 0.36 2.46 8.15
C ASP A 88 1.08 2.72 9.48
N GLY A 89 2.28 2.16 9.59
CA GLY A 89 3.08 2.25 10.82
C GLY A 89 2.80 1.16 11.85
N ASP A 90 1.86 0.25 11.57
CA ASP A 90 1.55 -0.91 12.42
C ASP A 90 2.39 -2.14 12.00
N THR A 91 2.49 -3.10 12.91
CA THR A 91 3.16 -4.39 12.72
C THR A 91 2.20 -5.51 12.35
N MET A 92 0.89 -5.24 12.34
CA MET A 92 -0.14 -6.24 12.08
C MET A 92 -1.02 -5.87 10.87
N ALA A 93 -1.45 -6.89 10.14
CA ALA A 93 -2.46 -6.75 9.09
C ALA A 93 -3.41 -7.94 9.04
N THR A 94 -4.52 -7.71 8.35
CA THR A 94 -5.49 -8.75 8.02
C THR A 94 -5.43 -9.05 6.54
N LEU A 95 -5.21 -10.33 6.21
CA LEU A 95 -5.31 -10.87 4.86
C LEU A 95 -6.57 -11.72 4.75
N VAL A 96 -7.48 -11.36 3.86
CA VAL A 96 -8.69 -12.12 3.56
C VAL A 96 -8.56 -12.69 2.15
N MET A 97 -8.57 -14.01 2.02
CA MET A 97 -8.60 -14.71 0.73
C MET A 97 -9.99 -15.29 0.52
N SER A 98 -10.59 -15.09 -0.65
CA SER A 98 -11.92 -15.60 -0.96
C SER A 98 -11.99 -16.09 -2.39
N VAL A 99 -12.83 -17.09 -2.62
CA VAL A 99 -13.09 -17.65 -3.94
C VAL A 99 -14.51 -17.26 -4.35
N GLY A 100 -14.59 -16.44 -5.37
CA GLY A 100 -15.83 -15.89 -5.88
C GLY A 100 -16.62 -16.87 -6.73
N PRO A 101 -17.84 -16.48 -7.13
CA PRO A 101 -18.64 -17.23 -8.08
C PRO A 101 -17.98 -17.22 -9.46
N GLY A 102 -17.86 -18.38 -10.10
CA GLY A 102 -17.32 -18.45 -11.47
C GLY A 102 -16.44 -19.65 -11.75
N LEU A 103 -15.96 -20.33 -10.70
CA LEU A 103 -15.27 -21.60 -10.85
C LEU A 103 -16.27 -22.70 -11.27
N PRO A 104 -15.87 -23.64 -12.15
CA PRO A 104 -16.71 -24.79 -12.45
C PRO A 104 -16.88 -25.66 -11.20
N THR A 105 -17.98 -26.41 -11.14
CA THR A 105 -18.25 -27.30 -10.00
C THR A 105 -17.10 -28.26 -9.74
N GLY A 106 -16.62 -28.28 -8.49
CA GLY A 106 -15.50 -29.12 -8.06
C GLY A 106 -14.12 -28.46 -8.22
N ALA A 107 -14.02 -27.29 -8.87
CA ALA A 107 -12.79 -26.53 -8.88
C ALA A 107 -12.60 -25.73 -7.59
N TYR A 108 -11.32 -25.53 -7.24
CA TYR A 108 -10.89 -24.88 -6.01
C TYR A 108 -9.52 -24.23 -6.19
N VAL A 109 -9.19 -23.30 -5.32
CA VAL A 109 -7.86 -22.68 -5.24
C VAL A 109 -7.05 -23.41 -4.18
N ASN A 110 -5.94 -24.05 -4.58
CA ASN A 110 -5.16 -24.85 -3.63
C ASN A 110 -3.87 -24.18 -3.17
N ASP A 111 -3.35 -23.20 -3.90
CA ASP A 111 -2.17 -22.46 -3.50
C ASP A 111 -2.32 -20.97 -3.78
N TRP A 112 -1.87 -20.13 -2.85
CA TRP A 112 -1.77 -18.67 -2.98
C TRP A 112 -0.35 -18.21 -2.68
N TYR A 113 0.15 -17.25 -3.45
CA TYR A 113 1.52 -16.75 -3.37
C TYR A 113 1.54 -15.22 -3.35
N PHE A 114 2.40 -14.65 -2.50
CA PHE A 114 2.56 -13.21 -2.34
C PHE A 114 4.04 -12.85 -2.13
N ASN A 115 4.43 -11.65 -2.57
CA ASN A 115 5.75 -11.08 -2.27
C ASN A 115 5.68 -10.06 -1.14
N LEU A 116 6.84 -9.83 -0.54
CA LEU A 116 7.05 -8.80 0.46
C LEU A 116 8.27 -7.96 0.09
N ALA A 117 8.12 -6.64 0.16
CA ALA A 117 9.09 -5.73 -0.40
C ALA A 117 10.44 -5.76 0.33
N GLY A 118 11.53 -5.63 -0.42
CA GLY A 118 12.81 -5.13 0.11
C GLY A 118 13.42 -5.89 1.30
N GLY A 119 13.25 -7.21 1.39
CA GLY A 119 13.82 -8.00 2.50
C GLY A 119 13.14 -7.78 3.85
N ASN A 120 11.95 -7.16 3.85
CA ASN A 120 11.03 -7.23 4.97
C ASN A 120 10.73 -8.71 5.30
N ASN A 121 10.37 -8.97 6.56
CA ASN A 121 10.05 -10.32 7.00
C ASN A 121 8.83 -10.29 7.91
N LEU A 122 7.96 -11.29 7.73
CA LEU A 122 6.96 -11.63 8.71
C LEU A 122 7.59 -12.46 9.82
N THR A 123 7.18 -12.19 11.05
CA THR A 123 7.54 -13.00 12.22
C THR A 123 6.50 -14.06 12.51
N ASP A 124 5.24 -13.81 12.12
CA ASP A 124 4.14 -14.72 12.38
C ASP A 124 3.02 -14.57 11.35
N VAL A 125 2.31 -15.67 11.09
CA VAL A 125 1.10 -15.72 10.28
C VAL A 125 0.12 -16.64 11.00
N GLN A 126 -0.94 -16.05 11.56
CA GLN A 126 -1.92 -16.78 12.35
C GLN A 126 -3.24 -16.85 11.60
N TYR A 127 -3.85 -18.04 11.57
CA TYR A 127 -5.21 -18.18 11.11
C TYR A 127 -6.17 -17.46 12.06
N ALA A 128 -7.03 -16.62 11.51
CA ALA A 128 -7.96 -15.77 12.25
C ALA A 128 -9.43 -16.00 11.82
N GLY A 129 -9.68 -16.99 10.97
CA GLY A 129 -10.98 -17.24 10.34
C GLY A 129 -12.11 -17.54 11.32
N GLY A 130 -13.33 -17.28 10.85
CA GLY A 130 -14.58 -17.51 11.57
C GLY A 130 -15.13 -18.94 11.42
N VAL A 131 -16.34 -19.15 11.96
CA VAL A 131 -17.08 -20.40 11.73
C VAL A 131 -17.44 -20.51 10.26
N GLY A 132 -16.93 -21.53 9.58
CA GLY A 132 -17.17 -21.78 8.15
C GLY A 132 -16.03 -21.34 7.23
N ASP A 133 -15.05 -20.60 7.74
CA ASP A 133 -13.83 -20.28 6.99
C ASP A 133 -12.95 -21.53 6.87
N ILE A 134 -12.21 -21.62 5.77
CA ILE A 134 -11.31 -22.73 5.47
C ILE A 134 -9.87 -22.33 5.81
N GLU A 135 -9.22 -23.10 6.68
CA GLU A 135 -7.81 -22.90 7.01
C GLU A 135 -6.90 -23.62 5.99
N ALA A 136 -5.88 -22.93 5.49
CA ALA A 136 -4.80 -23.54 4.73
C ALA A 136 -4.11 -24.64 5.55
N SER A 137 -3.91 -25.80 4.93
CA SER A 137 -3.22 -26.94 5.55
C SER A 137 -1.75 -26.63 5.87
N SER A 138 -1.14 -25.67 5.18
CA SER A 138 0.20 -25.18 5.48
C SER A 138 0.38 -23.74 5.04
N VAL A 139 1.09 -22.96 5.86
CA VAL A 139 1.52 -21.60 5.54
C VAL A 139 3.04 -21.55 5.59
N TYR A 140 3.66 -21.09 4.51
CA TYR A 140 5.10 -20.97 4.37
C TYR A 140 5.50 -19.51 4.18
N PHE A 141 6.44 -19.04 5.00
CA PHE A 141 6.98 -17.69 4.95
C PHE A 141 8.40 -17.65 5.55
N GLY A 142 9.07 -16.50 5.45
CA GLY A 142 10.38 -16.25 6.08
C GLY A 142 11.60 -16.68 5.27
N THR A 143 11.40 -17.12 4.02
CA THR A 143 12.47 -17.32 3.04
C THR A 143 12.23 -16.43 1.83
N LEU A 144 13.07 -15.41 1.66
CA LEU A 144 13.04 -14.52 0.51
C LEU A 144 13.15 -15.32 -0.80
N ASN A 145 12.19 -15.14 -1.71
CA ASN A 145 12.08 -15.85 -2.98
C ASN A 145 12.17 -17.39 -2.82
N GLY A 146 11.60 -17.91 -1.73
CA GLY A 146 11.69 -19.32 -1.35
C GLY A 146 10.66 -20.22 -2.05
N TYR A 147 9.57 -19.65 -2.58
CA TYR A 147 8.41 -20.41 -3.01
C TYR A 147 8.13 -20.19 -4.49
N ASN A 148 8.22 -21.25 -5.28
CA ASN A 148 7.99 -21.20 -6.72
C ASN A 148 6.52 -21.48 -7.03
N ALA A 149 5.90 -20.64 -7.85
CA ALA A 149 4.63 -20.94 -8.50
C ALA A 149 4.94 -21.55 -9.88
N ASP A 150 4.30 -22.67 -10.24
CA ASP A 150 4.69 -23.37 -11.45
C ASP A 150 4.38 -22.52 -12.69
N GLY A 151 5.31 -22.53 -13.65
CA GLY A 151 5.26 -21.66 -14.83
C GLY A 151 5.65 -20.18 -14.61
N GLY A 152 5.90 -19.71 -13.38
CA GLY A 152 6.34 -18.34 -13.16
C GLY A 152 6.59 -17.91 -11.71
N GLY A 153 7.68 -17.15 -11.51
CA GLY A 153 7.93 -16.38 -10.30
C GLY A 153 8.34 -17.18 -9.06
N TYR A 154 9.25 -16.60 -8.28
CA TYR A 154 9.52 -16.97 -6.91
C TYR A 154 8.98 -15.89 -5.99
N PHE A 155 8.41 -16.36 -4.87
CA PHE A 155 7.66 -15.57 -3.92
C PHE A 155 8.17 -15.77 -2.49
N ASP A 156 7.77 -14.85 -1.62
CA ASP A 156 8.18 -14.81 -0.21
C ASP A 156 7.19 -15.52 0.72
N MET A 157 5.98 -15.77 0.24
CA MET A 157 4.92 -16.44 0.99
C MET A 157 4.16 -17.44 0.12
N ARG A 158 3.71 -18.54 0.74
CA ARG A 158 2.78 -19.50 0.16
C ARG A 158 1.76 -19.98 1.19
N PHE A 159 0.49 -19.95 0.83
CA PHE A 159 -0.59 -20.63 1.55
C PHE A 159 -1.01 -21.84 0.73
N SER A 160 -1.05 -23.03 1.32
CA SER A 160 -1.38 -24.28 0.64
C SER A 160 -2.54 -24.98 1.32
N TYR A 161 -3.58 -25.26 0.55
CA TYR A 161 -4.80 -25.94 0.97
C TYR A 161 -4.76 -27.39 0.49
N SER A 162 -5.39 -28.29 1.26
CA SER A 162 -5.45 -29.70 0.91
C SER A 162 -6.26 -29.90 -0.38
N THR A 163 -5.84 -30.89 -1.16
CA THR A 163 -6.48 -31.28 -2.41
C THR A 163 -7.50 -32.39 -2.22
N SER A 164 -7.62 -32.97 -1.02
CA SER A 164 -8.54 -34.07 -0.72
C SER A 164 -9.71 -33.67 0.19
N ASP A 165 -9.52 -32.63 1.01
CA ASP A 165 -10.43 -32.19 2.04
C ASP A 165 -10.10 -30.73 2.37
N HIS A 166 -11.05 -29.91 2.82
CA HIS A 166 -10.80 -28.49 3.13
C HIS A 166 -10.17 -27.70 1.95
N GLN A 167 -10.65 -27.99 0.75
CA GLN A 167 -10.35 -27.21 -0.45
C GLN A 167 -10.99 -25.83 -0.32
N LEU A 168 -10.31 -24.77 -0.74
CA LEU A 168 -10.90 -23.43 -0.83
C LEU A 168 -11.68 -23.31 -2.15
N GLY A 169 -12.95 -23.71 -2.13
CA GLY A 169 -13.84 -23.75 -3.27
C GLY A 169 -14.72 -22.49 -3.39
N GLU A 170 -15.60 -22.46 -4.39
CA GLU A 170 -16.52 -21.35 -4.61
C GLU A 170 -17.35 -21.02 -3.35
N GLY A 171 -17.30 -19.75 -2.93
CA GLY A 171 -17.99 -19.24 -1.76
C GLY A 171 -17.19 -19.32 -0.46
N ASP A 172 -16.06 -20.05 -0.45
CA ASP A 172 -15.22 -20.16 0.74
C ASP A 172 -14.34 -18.92 0.94
N VAL A 173 -14.02 -18.68 2.21
CA VAL A 173 -13.19 -17.57 2.68
C VAL A 173 -12.14 -18.11 3.66
N SER A 174 -10.97 -17.49 3.67
CA SER A 174 -9.91 -17.73 4.64
C SER A 174 -9.32 -16.42 5.12
N THR A 175 -9.25 -16.23 6.44
CA THR A 175 -8.78 -14.98 7.05
C THR A 175 -7.54 -15.23 7.91
N TYR A 176 -6.51 -14.41 7.71
CA TYR A 176 -5.24 -14.48 8.43
C TYR A 176 -4.86 -13.14 9.05
N THR A 177 -4.19 -13.22 10.20
CA THR A 177 -3.45 -12.10 10.77
C THR A 177 -1.98 -12.26 10.45
N LEU A 178 -1.39 -11.28 9.78
CA LEU A 178 0.03 -11.22 9.46
C LEU A 178 0.73 -10.33 10.50
N THR A 179 1.88 -10.77 11.02
CA THR A 179 2.70 -9.96 11.94
C THR A 179 4.10 -9.78 11.38
N ALA A 180 4.55 -8.53 11.27
CA ALA A 180 5.88 -8.15 10.80
C ALA A 180 6.83 -7.79 11.94
N LEU A 181 8.14 -7.91 11.68
CA LEU A 181 9.18 -7.55 12.64
C LEU A 181 9.26 -6.03 12.89
N SER A 182 8.91 -5.25 11.87
CA SER A 182 8.90 -3.79 11.88
C SER A 182 7.60 -3.28 11.29
N ALA A 183 7.31 -2.01 11.54
CA ALA A 183 6.17 -1.34 10.94
C ALA A 183 6.24 -1.42 9.40
N LEU A 184 5.13 -1.83 8.78
CA LEU A 184 4.97 -1.89 7.32
C LEU A 184 3.74 -1.07 6.89
N SER A 185 3.49 -1.06 5.58
CA SER A 185 2.29 -0.58 4.92
C SER A 185 1.79 -1.64 3.94
N ALA A 186 0.58 -1.46 3.40
CA ALA A 186 0.03 -2.35 2.39
C ALA A 186 0.90 -2.44 1.12
N ASP A 187 1.55 -1.33 0.75
CA ASP A 187 2.49 -1.25 -0.38
C ASP A 187 3.69 -2.19 -0.24
N ALA A 188 3.98 -2.68 0.97
CA ALA A 188 5.00 -3.70 1.14
C ALA A 188 4.67 -5.01 0.39
N PHE A 189 3.44 -5.21 -0.08
CA PHE A 189 3.03 -6.43 -0.81
C PHE A 189 2.91 -6.22 -2.33
N SER A 190 3.34 -5.07 -2.86
CA SER A 190 3.27 -4.77 -4.30
C SER A 190 4.50 -5.18 -5.11
N ASP A 191 5.49 -5.84 -4.48
CA ASP A 191 6.72 -6.26 -5.18
C ASP A 191 6.44 -7.39 -6.17
N PHE A 192 7.15 -7.37 -7.31
CA PHE A 192 7.04 -8.42 -8.31
C PHE A 192 7.90 -9.64 -7.98
N SER A 193 7.40 -10.81 -8.36
CA SER A 193 8.13 -12.07 -8.27
C SER A 193 9.40 -12.01 -9.09
N VAL A 194 10.45 -12.66 -8.61
CA VAL A 194 11.70 -12.82 -9.37
C VAL A 194 11.72 -14.16 -10.10
N HIS A 195 12.50 -14.26 -11.17
CA HIS A 195 12.79 -15.50 -11.87
C HIS A 195 14.24 -15.89 -11.64
N LYS A 196 14.52 -17.19 -11.64
CA LYS A 196 15.88 -17.71 -11.52
C LYS A 196 16.44 -18.05 -12.89
N ILE A 197 17.38 -17.25 -13.39
CA ILE A 197 18.14 -17.54 -14.61
C ILE A 197 19.55 -17.98 -14.20
N GLY A 198 19.80 -19.29 -14.28
CA GLY A 198 21.03 -19.90 -13.78
C GLY A 198 21.17 -19.73 -12.26
N LYS A 199 22.12 -18.89 -11.82
CA LYS A 199 22.35 -18.56 -10.39
C LYS A 199 21.82 -17.18 -9.99
N GLN A 200 21.32 -16.39 -10.94
CA GLN A 200 20.89 -15.02 -10.71
C GLN A 200 19.37 -14.95 -10.58
N TRP A 201 18.93 -14.09 -9.66
CA TRP A 201 17.55 -13.64 -9.55
C TRP A 201 17.36 -12.42 -10.43
N VAL A 202 16.35 -12.45 -11.29
CA VAL A 202 16.07 -11.42 -12.28
C VAL A 202 14.57 -11.16 -12.30
N ILE A 203 14.20 -9.88 -12.32
CA ILE A 203 12.85 -9.46 -12.68
C ILE A 203 12.76 -9.59 -14.20
N ASP A 204 11.97 -10.54 -14.69
CA ASP A 204 11.70 -10.72 -16.13
C ASP A 204 10.31 -10.14 -16.44
N GLY A 205 9.96 -9.96 -17.72
CA GLY A 205 8.68 -9.41 -18.18
C GLY A 205 7.43 -10.20 -17.75
N ARG A 206 7.61 -11.30 -17.01
CA ARG A 206 6.57 -12.04 -16.27
C ARG A 206 6.46 -11.50 -14.84
N MET A 207 6.34 -10.19 -14.71
CA MET A 207 6.21 -9.51 -13.43
C MET A 207 4.89 -9.90 -12.76
N ILE A 208 4.95 -10.79 -11.76
CA ILE A 208 3.77 -11.32 -11.05
C ILE A 208 3.83 -10.86 -9.59
N GLN A 209 2.90 -10.03 -9.15
CA GLN A 209 2.87 -9.55 -7.76
C GLN A 209 2.33 -10.63 -6.81
N ALA A 210 1.27 -11.31 -7.23
CA ALA A 210 0.69 -12.45 -6.53
C ALA A 210 0.23 -13.50 -7.55
N ALA A 211 0.16 -14.76 -7.11
CA ALA A 211 -0.29 -15.87 -7.94
C ALA A 211 -1.21 -16.83 -7.18
N VAL A 212 -2.10 -17.49 -7.91
CA VAL A 212 -2.92 -18.59 -7.39
C VAL A 212 -2.90 -19.79 -8.33
N HIS A 213 -3.06 -20.99 -7.77
CA HIS A 213 -3.27 -22.22 -8.53
C HIS A 213 -4.71 -22.69 -8.37
N VAL A 214 -5.40 -22.79 -9.50
CA VAL A 214 -6.77 -23.31 -9.58
C VAL A 214 -6.74 -24.70 -10.19
N GLN A 215 -7.42 -25.65 -9.58
CA GLN A 215 -7.50 -27.04 -10.04
C GLN A 215 -8.82 -27.68 -9.59
N GLY A 216 -8.97 -28.99 -9.76
CA GLY A 216 -10.19 -29.72 -9.38
C GLY A 216 -11.24 -29.84 -10.49
N TYR A 217 -10.91 -29.35 -11.69
CA TYR A 217 -11.65 -29.60 -12.93
C TYR A 217 -10.84 -30.53 -13.85
N GLU A 218 -11.18 -30.62 -15.14
CA GLU A 218 -10.48 -31.46 -16.12
C GLU A 218 -8.99 -31.07 -16.33
N GLY A 219 -8.52 -29.98 -15.72
CA GLY A 219 -7.13 -29.52 -15.76
C GLY A 219 -6.76 -28.68 -14.54
N SER A 220 -5.72 -27.87 -14.70
CA SER A 220 -5.31 -26.85 -13.73
C SER A 220 -4.74 -25.63 -14.43
N VAL A 221 -4.75 -24.50 -13.73
CA VAL A 221 -4.24 -23.22 -14.24
C VAL A 221 -3.58 -22.42 -13.14
N TRP A 222 -2.50 -21.75 -13.51
CA TRP A 222 -1.85 -20.72 -12.70
C TRP A 222 -2.26 -19.34 -13.18
N LEU A 223 -2.77 -18.55 -12.25
CA LEU A 223 -3.26 -17.21 -12.49
C LEU A 223 -2.39 -16.22 -11.73
N LYS A 224 -2.00 -15.12 -12.40
CA LYS A 224 -1.39 -13.95 -11.76
C LYS A 224 -2.46 -12.94 -11.39
N GLN A 225 -2.12 -12.03 -10.47
CA GLN A 225 -2.93 -10.86 -10.16
C GLN A 225 -3.25 -10.07 -11.44
N CYS A 226 -4.48 -9.57 -11.50
CA CYS A 226 -5.00 -8.60 -12.46
C CYS A 226 -5.13 -7.21 -11.82
N ASP A 227 -5.25 -6.17 -12.65
CA ASP A 227 -5.62 -4.82 -12.21
C ASP A 227 -6.96 -4.79 -11.46
N ASP A 228 -7.28 -3.64 -10.86
CA ASP A 228 -8.48 -3.48 -10.00
C ASP A 228 -9.81 -3.78 -10.71
N ASN A 229 -9.81 -3.85 -12.04
CA ASN A 229 -10.98 -4.17 -12.85
C ASN A 229 -11.02 -5.63 -13.32
N GLY A 230 -9.97 -6.42 -13.08
CA GLY A 230 -9.86 -7.78 -13.59
C GLY A 230 -9.66 -7.85 -15.11
N VAL A 231 -9.42 -6.72 -15.76
CA VAL A 231 -9.43 -6.60 -17.23
C VAL A 231 -8.02 -6.74 -17.79
N ASP A 232 -7.03 -6.17 -17.11
CA ASP A 232 -5.63 -6.25 -17.53
C ASP A 232 -4.77 -6.92 -16.46
N CYS A 233 -4.38 -8.16 -16.75
CA CYS A 233 -3.40 -8.88 -15.94
C CYS A 233 -2.02 -8.83 -16.60
N GLY A 234 -1.83 -7.95 -17.59
CA GLY A 234 -0.52 -7.57 -18.08
C GLY A 234 0.37 -7.06 -16.95
N PRO A 235 1.69 -7.04 -17.15
CA PRO A 235 2.54 -6.24 -16.26
C PRO A 235 1.92 -4.84 -16.16
N PRO A 236 1.82 -4.23 -14.97
CA PRO A 236 1.31 -2.87 -14.89
C PRO A 236 2.07 -2.04 -15.89
N VAL A 237 1.36 -1.17 -16.61
CA VAL A 237 2.03 -0.20 -17.49
C VAL A 237 2.88 0.64 -16.55
N ILE A 238 4.15 0.28 -16.44
CA ILE A 238 5.13 1.08 -15.73
C ILE A 238 5.19 2.37 -16.52
N ASP A 239 4.50 3.40 -16.02
CA ASP A 239 4.74 4.74 -16.50
C ASP A 239 6.20 5.02 -16.21
N PHE A 240 6.98 5.16 -17.28
CA PHE A 240 8.41 5.42 -17.26
C PHE A 240 8.76 6.53 -16.26
N CYS A 241 7.86 7.51 -16.10
CA CYS A 241 8.04 8.65 -15.22
C CYS A 241 7.77 8.39 -13.75
N THR A 242 7.02 7.34 -13.41
CA THR A 242 6.83 6.91 -12.02
C THR A 242 8.08 6.20 -11.50
N GLU A 243 8.70 5.34 -12.30
CA GLU A 243 9.93 4.65 -11.90
C GLU A 243 11.19 5.49 -12.06
N ASN A 244 11.17 6.47 -12.97
CA ASN A 244 12.29 7.36 -13.21
C ASN A 244 11.87 8.81 -12.94
N PRO A 245 11.51 9.17 -11.69
CA PRO A 245 11.01 10.51 -11.37
C PRO A 245 12.06 11.60 -11.56
N THR A 246 13.34 11.22 -11.62
CA THR A 246 14.46 12.12 -11.91
C THR A 246 14.83 12.19 -13.39
N ASP A 247 14.21 11.37 -14.25
CA ASP A 247 14.45 11.46 -15.69
C ASP A 247 13.98 12.83 -16.22
N PRO A 248 14.79 13.54 -17.03
CA PRO A 248 14.42 14.85 -17.56
C PRO A 248 13.10 14.88 -18.34
N ALA A 249 12.66 13.75 -18.89
CA ALA A 249 11.36 13.63 -19.55
C ALA A 249 10.17 13.62 -18.58
N CYS A 250 10.43 13.38 -17.29
CA CYS A 250 9.46 13.05 -16.27
C CYS A 250 9.36 14.07 -15.13
N VAL A 251 10.37 14.94 -15.01
CA VAL A 251 10.27 16.13 -14.17
C VAL A 251 9.18 17.01 -14.77
N ALA A 252 7.99 17.00 -14.16
CA ALA A 252 6.97 17.99 -14.43
C ALA A 252 7.64 19.35 -14.24
N VAL A 253 7.89 20.05 -15.35
CA VAL A 253 8.47 21.38 -15.33
C VAL A 253 7.55 22.20 -14.44
N PRO A 254 7.98 22.60 -13.22
CA PRO A 254 7.09 23.28 -12.30
C PRO A 254 6.64 24.52 -13.04
N GLU A 255 5.35 24.65 -13.41
CA GLU A 255 4.89 25.76 -14.24
C GLU A 255 5.36 27.06 -13.57
N PRO A 256 6.45 27.68 -14.06
CA PRO A 256 7.07 28.72 -13.30
C PRO A 256 6.23 29.94 -13.60
N ALA A 257 5.68 30.51 -12.53
CA ALA A 257 5.09 31.83 -12.53
C ALA A 257 3.70 32.01 -13.15
N THR A 258 3.06 31.08 -13.86
CA THR A 258 1.69 31.33 -14.38
C THR A 258 0.69 31.57 -13.25
N LEU A 259 0.67 30.71 -12.22
CA LEU A 259 -0.20 30.89 -11.05
C LEU A 259 0.25 32.05 -10.14
N ALA A 260 1.56 32.28 -10.02
CA ALA A 260 2.07 33.40 -9.24
C ALA A 260 1.78 34.76 -9.92
N ILE A 261 1.84 34.83 -11.25
CA ILE A 261 1.47 36.00 -12.06
C ILE A 261 -0.05 36.20 -12.01
N LEU A 262 -0.86 35.13 -12.06
CA LEU A 262 -2.31 35.24 -11.89
C LEU A 262 -2.69 35.73 -10.49
N GLY A 263 -2.08 35.17 -9.44
CA GLY A 263 -2.32 35.55 -8.05
C GLY A 263 -1.86 36.98 -7.74
N THR A 264 -0.67 37.38 -8.20
CA THR A 264 -0.16 38.75 -8.00
C THR A 264 -0.93 39.78 -8.85
N GLY A 265 -1.37 39.41 -10.06
CA GLY A 265 -2.23 40.25 -10.89
C GLY A 265 -3.59 40.54 -10.25
N LEU A 266 -4.25 39.51 -9.70
CA LEU A 266 -5.53 39.66 -9.00
C LEU A 266 -5.39 40.47 -7.70
N PHE A 267 -4.33 40.22 -6.93
CA PHE A 267 -4.07 40.97 -5.70
C PHE A 267 -3.75 42.45 -5.98
N GLY A 268 -2.98 42.73 -7.04
CA GLY A 268 -2.72 44.09 -7.52
C GLY A 268 -3.99 44.84 -7.93
N MET A 269 -4.91 44.18 -8.64
CA MET A 269 -6.21 44.76 -9.01
C MET A 269 -7.11 45.03 -7.79
N ALA A 270 -7.13 44.14 -6.80
CA ALA A 270 -7.88 44.34 -5.57
C ALA A 270 -7.37 45.56 -4.76
N LEU A 271 -6.05 45.74 -4.68
CA LEU A 271 -5.44 46.90 -4.02
C LEU A 271 -5.67 48.21 -4.78
N ALA A 272 -5.63 48.19 -6.12
CA ALA A 272 -5.92 49.37 -6.94
C ALA A 272 -7.37 49.84 -6.78
N ARG A 273 -8.33 48.93 -6.66
CA ARG A 273 -9.76 49.26 -6.46
C ARG A 273 -10.02 49.99 -5.14
N ARG A 274 -9.28 49.67 -4.07
CA ARG A 274 -9.41 50.36 -2.76
C ARG A 274 -8.97 51.82 -2.77
N ARG A 275 -8.10 52.24 -3.69
CA ARG A 275 -7.58 53.63 -3.74
C ARG A 275 -8.50 54.61 -4.46
N ARG A 276 -9.50 54.15 -5.22
CA ARG A 276 -10.45 55.03 -5.94
C ARG A 276 -11.70 55.45 -5.14
N GLY A 277 -11.82 55.01 -3.88
CA GLY A 277 -13.01 55.28 -3.04
C GLY A 277 -12.91 56.52 -2.12
N LYS A 278 -11.97 57.44 -2.35
CA LYS A 278 -11.84 58.69 -1.57
C LYS A 278 -11.59 59.87 -2.50
N TRP A 279 -12.62 60.29 -3.22
CA TRP A 279 -12.78 61.63 -3.77
C TRP A 279 -14.24 62.02 -3.59
#